data_AF-A0A0U3NXN1-F1
#
_entry.id   AF-A0A0U3NXN1-F1
#
_cell.length_a   1.000
_cell.length_b   1.000
_cell.length_c   1.000
_cell.angle_alpha   90.00
_cell.angle_beta   90.00
_cell.angle_gamma   90.00
#
_symmetry.space_group_name_H-M   'P 1'
#
loop_
_entity.id
_entity.type
_entity.pdbx_description
1 polymer ?
#
loop_
_entity_poly.entity_id
_entity_poly.type
_entity_poly.pdbx_seq_one_letter_code
_entity_poly.pdbx_strand_id
1 'polypeptide(L)'
;MASSANLGDRLEAYVTSLVKQGRYNSRSEVLREGVRLVEEREKRLAALDAALNRGLSDADAGRSQPVDEVERDLLAKYQRMTEVQAEDQAEDRAEDRGK
;
A
#
# COMPACT_ATOMS: atom_id res chain seq x y z
N MET A 1 -19.68 27.53 3.91
CA MET A 1 -18.91 28.63 4.54
C MET A 1 -17.53 28.68 3.90
N ALA A 2 -17.13 29.78 3.27
CA ALA A 2 -15.76 29.95 2.79
C ALA A 2 -14.90 30.40 3.98
N SER A 3 -14.12 29.47 4.54
CA SER A 3 -13.08 29.82 5.50
C SER A 3 -11.94 30.52 4.76
N SER A 4 -11.68 31.80 5.06
CA SER A 4 -10.57 32.53 4.46
C SER A 4 -9.29 32.26 5.25
N ALA A 5 -8.44 31.36 4.73
CA ALA A 5 -7.06 31.20 5.20
C ALA A 5 -6.17 32.30 4.61
N ASN A 6 -5.19 32.82 5.36
CA ASN A 6 -4.12 33.66 4.80
C ASN A 6 -2.95 32.76 4.40
N LEU A 7 -2.62 32.71 3.11
CA LEU A 7 -1.56 31.82 2.59
C LEU A 7 -0.21 32.53 2.40
N GLY A 8 -0.17 33.86 2.53
CA GLY A 8 0.97 34.67 2.13
C GLY A 8 1.18 34.72 0.62
N ASP A 9 2.02 35.66 0.17
CA ASP A 9 2.11 36.07 -1.24
C ASP A 9 2.50 34.94 -2.19
N ARG A 10 3.46 34.10 -1.80
CA ARG A 10 3.95 33.01 -2.65
C ARG A 10 2.88 31.97 -2.95
N LEU A 11 2.16 31.51 -1.91
CA LEU A 11 1.14 30.48 -2.07
C LEU A 11 -0.12 31.05 -2.72
N GLU A 12 -0.51 32.30 -2.41
CA GLU A 12 -1.60 32.97 -3.13
C GLU A 12 -1.30 33.11 -4.63
N ALA A 13 -0.08 33.53 -4.99
CA ALA A 13 0.32 33.62 -6.39
C ALA A 13 0.24 32.26 -7.10
N TYR A 14 0.69 31.19 -6.44
CA TYR A 14 0.62 29.84 -6.99
C TYR A 14 -0.82 29.35 -7.14
N VAL A 15 -1.66 29.47 -6.11
CA VAL A 15 -3.08 29.10 -6.16
C VAL A 15 -3.83 29.88 -7.25
N THR A 16 -3.56 31.19 -7.35
CA THR A 16 -4.12 32.04 -8.41
C THR A 16 -3.69 31.55 -9.79
N SER A 17 -2.43 31.14 -9.96
CA SER A 17 -1.95 30.61 -11.25
C SER A 17 -2.66 29.31 -11.63
N LEU A 18 -2.88 28.41 -10.68
CA LEU A 18 -3.59 27.14 -10.90
C LEU A 18 -5.05 27.35 -11.33
N VAL A 19 -5.73 28.33 -10.73
CA VAL A 19 -7.10 28.68 -11.13
C VAL A 19 -7.12 29.37 -12.50
N LYS A 20 -6.20 30.33 -12.75
CA LYS A 20 -6.11 31.02 -14.06
C LYS A 20 -5.80 30.08 -15.22
N GLN A 21 -5.03 29.02 -14.97
CA GLN A 21 -4.74 27.98 -15.97
C GLN A 21 -5.92 27.01 -16.18
N GLY A 22 -7.03 27.18 -15.46
CA GLY A 22 -8.21 26.33 -15.55
C GLY A 22 -8.03 24.94 -14.93
N ARG A 23 -6.92 24.69 -14.21
CA ARG A 23 -6.69 23.41 -13.54
C ARG A 23 -7.64 23.18 -12.37
N TYR A 24 -8.11 24.27 -11.75
CA TYR A 24 -9.12 24.26 -10.70
C TYR A 24 -10.12 25.41 -10.92
N ASN A 25 -11.37 25.21 -10.54
CA ASN A 25 -12.44 26.18 -10.74
C ASN A 25 -12.45 27.28 -9.68
N SER A 26 -11.83 27.03 -8.51
CA SER A 26 -11.81 27.99 -7.42
C SER A 26 -10.62 27.77 -6.47
N ARG A 27 -10.25 28.85 -5.75
CA ARG A 27 -9.30 28.80 -4.64
C ARG A 27 -9.68 27.76 -3.58
N SER A 28 -10.96 27.68 -3.22
CA SER A 28 -11.47 26.72 -2.24
C SER A 28 -11.28 25.27 -2.67
N GLU A 29 -11.29 24.98 -3.97
CA GLU A 29 -11.04 23.65 -4.52
C GLU A 29 -9.56 23.26 -4.36
N VAL A 30 -8.65 24.18 -4.72
CA VAL A 30 -7.20 23.98 -4.54
C VAL A 30 -6.86 23.71 -3.07
N LEU A 31 -7.46 24.48 -2.15
CA LEU A 31 -7.22 24.32 -0.72
C LEU A 31 -7.74 22.99 -0.18
N ARG A 32 -8.95 22.57 -0.59
CA ARG A 32 -9.49 21.26 -0.17
C ARG A 32 -8.61 20.12 -0.67
N GLU A 33 -8.15 20.19 -1.91
CA GLU A 33 -7.23 19.20 -2.45
C GLU A 33 -5.90 19.20 -1.70
N GLY A 34 -5.35 20.38 -1.39
CA GLY A 34 -4.15 20.51 -0.57
C GLY A 34 -4.29 19.86 0.81
N VAL A 35 -5.40 20.12 1.51
CA VAL A 35 -5.68 19.49 2.82
C VAL A 35 -5.88 17.98 2.68
N ARG A 36 -6.56 17.51 1.62
CA ARG A 36 -6.75 16.09 1.35
C ARG A 36 -5.41 15.36 1.17
N LEU A 37 -4.47 15.97 0.46
CA LEU A 37 -3.12 15.43 0.28
C LEU A 37 -2.33 15.36 1.60
N VAL A 38 -2.48 16.37 2.47
CA VAL A 38 -1.88 16.35 3.80
C VAL A 38 -2.49 15.22 4.63
N GLU A 39 -3.82 15.09 4.67
CA GLU A 39 -4.51 14.02 5.40
C GLU A 39 -4.06 12.63 4.92
N GLU A 40 -3.95 12.43 3.59
CA GLU A 40 -3.49 11.18 3.02
C GLU A 40 -2.05 10.85 3.41
N ARG A 41 -1.17 11.85 3.44
CA ARG A 41 0.21 11.69 3.91
C ARG A 41 0.26 11.30 5.39
N GLU A 42 -0.50 11.97 6.25
CA GLU A 42 -0.54 11.67 7.68
C GLU A 42 -1.10 10.27 7.94
N LYS A 43 -2.13 9.83 7.20
CA LYS A 43 -2.63 8.44 7.27
C LYS A 43 -1.57 7.40 6.92
N ARG A 44 -0.78 7.66 5.87
CA ARG A 44 0.32 6.75 5.46
C ARG A 44 1.42 6.69 6.50
N LEU A 45 1.78 7.82 7.10
CA LEU A 45 2.78 7.88 8.18
C LEU A 45 2.28 7.13 9.43
N ALA A 46 1.05 7.38 9.86
CA ALA A 46 0.46 6.67 10.99
C ALA A 46 0.40 5.14 10.77
N ALA A 47 0.09 4.70 9.54
CA ALA A 47 0.09 3.28 9.19
C ALA A 47 1.51 2.67 9.24
N LEU A 48 2.52 3.42 8.78
CA LEU A 48 3.92 3.00 8.86
C LEU A 48 4.39 2.91 10.31
N ASP A 49 4.12 3.92 11.13
CA ASP A 49 4.47 3.93 12.55
C ASP A 49 3.82 2.76 13.29
N ALA A 50 2.55 2.46 12.99
CA ALA A 50 1.87 1.30 13.55
C ALA A 50 2.51 -0.03 13.13
N ALA A 51 2.94 -0.15 11.87
CA ALA A 51 3.63 -1.35 11.37
C ALA A 51 5.01 -1.53 12.01
N LEU A 52 5.78 -0.45 12.17
CA LEU A 52 7.08 -0.46 12.84
C LEU A 52 6.95 -0.85 14.31
N ASN A 53 6.01 -0.23 15.04
CA ASN A 53 5.77 -0.55 16.45
C ASN A 53 5.36 -2.01 16.64
N ARG A 54 4.54 -2.55 15.74
CA ARG A 54 4.20 -3.98 15.74
C ARG A 54 5.44 -4.85 15.52
N GLY A 55 6.23 -4.56 14.50
CA GLY A 55 7.44 -5.32 14.17
C GLY A 55 8.47 -5.31 15.31
N LEU A 56 8.68 -4.16 15.96
CA LEU A 56 9.54 -4.05 17.14
C LEU A 56 8.99 -4.87 18.31
N SER A 57 7.69 -4.78 18.59
CA SER A 57 7.06 -5.58 19.65
C SER A 57 7.12 -7.08 19.37
N ASP A 58 7.00 -7.49 18.10
CA ASP A 58 7.16 -8.88 17.69
C ASP A 58 8.60 -9.35 17.90
N ALA A 59 9.59 -8.53 17.51
CA ALA A 59 11.00 -8.85 17.72
C ALA A 59 11.36 -8.95 19.22
N ASP A 60 10.94 -7.99 20.04
CA ASP A 60 11.18 -7.98 21.49
C ASP A 60 10.54 -9.19 22.19
N ALA A 61 9.39 -9.65 21.68
CA ALA A 61 8.71 -10.83 22.19
C ALA A 61 9.22 -12.15 21.59
N GLY A 62 10.27 -12.12 20.76
CA GLY A 62 10.84 -13.31 20.12
C GLY A 62 9.92 -13.96 19.07
N ARG A 63 8.96 -13.21 18.51
CA ARG A 63 8.07 -13.66 17.42
C ARG A 63 8.67 -13.45 16.03
N SER A 64 9.98 -13.21 15.94
CA SER A 64 10.72 -13.20 14.69
C SER A 64 11.33 -14.57 14.39
N GLN A 65 11.56 -14.87 13.12
CA GLN A 65 12.25 -16.09 12.68
C GLN A 65 13.50 -15.71 11.88
N PRO A 66 14.59 -16.49 11.98
CA PRO A 66 15.75 -16.31 11.12
C PRO A 66 15.37 -16.46 9.65
N VAL A 67 15.96 -15.62 8.79
CA VAL A 67 15.60 -15.59 7.35
C VAL A 67 15.91 -16.92 6.66
N ASP A 68 17.00 -17.59 7.03
CA ASP A 68 17.38 -18.88 6.46
C ASP A 68 16.36 -19.99 6.77
N GLU A 69 15.71 -19.93 7.93
CA GLU A 69 14.65 -20.86 8.30
C GLU A 69 13.40 -20.61 7.45
N VAL A 70 13.01 -19.35 7.33
CA VAL A 70 11.86 -18.93 6.51
C VAL A 70 12.08 -19.30 5.04
N GLU A 71 13.28 -19.10 4.50
CA GLU A 71 13.61 -19.45 3.11
C GLU A 71 13.44 -20.95 2.86
N ARG A 72 14.02 -21.80 3.72
CA ARG A 72 13.89 -23.26 3.60
C ARG A 72 12.42 -23.69 3.65
N ASP A 73 11.66 -23.15 4.61
CA ASP A 73 10.26 -23.50 4.81
C ASP A 73 9.39 -23.09 3.60
N LEU A 74 9.64 -21.90 3.05
CA LEU A 74 8.94 -21.43 1.86
C LEU A 74 9.27 -22.26 0.63
N LEU A 75 10.55 -22.56 0.37
CA LEU A 75 10.96 -23.40 -0.76
C LEU A 75 10.33 -24.79 -0.66
N ALA A 76 10.41 -25.43 0.50
CA ALA A 76 9.82 -26.75 0.73
C ALA A 76 8.29 -26.75 0.61
N LYS A 77 7.62 -25.65 1.00
CA LYS A 77 6.19 -25.48 0.80
C LYS A 77 5.84 -25.40 -0.68
N TYR A 78 6.53 -24.57 -1.45
CA TYR A 78 6.21 -24.36 -2.86
C TYR A 78 6.55 -25.57 -3.74
N GLN A 79 7.60 -26.32 -3.41
CA GLN A 79 7.93 -27.58 -4.09
C GLN A 79 6.80 -28.61 -3.94
N ARG A 80 6.31 -28.82 -2.71
CA ARG A 80 5.16 -29.71 -2.46
C ARG A 80 3.91 -29.27 -3.19
N MET A 81 3.64 -27.96 -3.26
CA MET A 81 2.49 -27.45 -4.00
C MET A 81 2.60 -27.74 -5.51
N THR A 82 3.81 -27.67 -6.07
CA THR A 82 4.03 -28.02 -7.48
C THR A 82 3.93 -29.51 -7.76
N GLU A 83 4.38 -30.35 -6.82
CA GLU A 83 4.28 -31.82 -6.92
C GLU A 83 2.82 -32.27 -6.85
N VAL A 84 2.06 -31.77 -5.87
CA VAL A 84 0.61 -32.06 -5.74
C VAL A 84 -0.15 -31.62 -6.99
N GLN A 85 0.15 -30.42 -7.53
CA GLN A 85 -0.48 -29.98 -8.78
C GLN A 85 -0.11 -30.84 -9.99
N ALA A 86 1.09 -31.40 -10.03
CA ALA A 86 1.53 -32.27 -11.12
C ALA A 86 0.87 -33.65 -11.03
N GLU A 87 0.67 -34.17 -9.82
CA GLU A 87 -0.05 -35.42 -9.55
C GLU A 87 -1.54 -35.28 -9.89
N ASP A 88 -2.21 -34.22 -9.41
CA ASP A 88 -3.62 -33.94 -9.74
C ASP A 88 -3.83 -33.83 -11.27
N GLN A 89 -2.93 -33.14 -11.99
CA GLN A 89 -3.00 -33.01 -13.44
C GLN A 89 -2.70 -34.32 -14.19
N ALA A 90 -1.93 -35.23 -13.61
CA ALA A 90 -1.63 -36.52 -14.21
C ALA A 90 -2.79 -37.50 -14.06
N GLU A 91 -3.51 -37.45 -12.93
CA GLU A 91 -4.72 -38.23 -12.68
C GLU A 91 -5.86 -37.79 -13.59
N ASP A 92 -6.14 -36.48 -13.71
CA ASP A 92 -7.16 -35.94 -14.62
C ASP A 92 -6.92 -36.35 -16.09
N ARG A 93 -5.66 -36.35 -16.55
CA ARG A 93 -5.30 -36.79 -17.91
C ARG A 93 -5.34 -38.31 -18.11
N ALA A 94 -5.27 -39.08 -17.03
CA ALA A 94 -5.43 -40.54 -17.10
C ALA A 94 -6.90 -40.91 -17.20
N GLU A 95 -7.79 -40.18 -16.51
CA GLU A 95 -9.24 -40.36 -16.60
C GLU A 95 -9.84 -39.97 -17.96
N ASP A 96 -9.33 -38.91 -18.60
CA ASP A 96 -9.80 -38.46 -19.93
C ASP A 96 -9.40 -39.42 -21.07
N ARG A 97 -8.35 -40.23 -20.88
CA ARG A 97 -7.89 -41.25 -21.87
C ARG A 97 -8.57 -42.62 -21.69
N GLY A 98 -9.34 -42.81 -20.63
CA GLY A 98 -10.05 -44.05 -20.33
C GLY A 98 -11.51 -44.09 -20.80
N LYS A 99 -12.01 -43.01 -21.42
CA LYS A 99 -13.35 -42.91 -22.01
C LYS A 99 -13.27 -42.89 -23.54
#